data_AF-A0A4Y6RN42-F1
#
_entry.id   AF-A0A4Y6RN42-F1
#
_cell.length_a   1.000
_cell.length_b   1.000
_cell.length_c   1.000
_cell.angle_alpha   90.00
_cell.angle_beta   90.00
_cell.angle_gamma   90.00
#
_symmetry.space_group_name_H-M   'P 1'
#
loop_
_entity.id
_entity.type
_entity.pdbx_description
1 polymer ?
#
loop_
_entity_poly.entity_id
_entity_poly.type
_entity_poly.pdbx_seq_one_letter_code
_entity_poly.pdbx_strand_id
1 'polypeptide(L)'
;MTAETMAAKAKIAWGADLPDYVRELARLADNQSLNSCAKRIGLSPATLSQTISNRYPGNQKKVEAAVRGALMGETVVCPILGEIGRHICLDWQGKPRAVTNAIRSQVYRACRDGCPHSYLRRTSNA
;
A
#
# COMPACT_ATOMS: atom_id res chain seq x y z
N MET A 1 7.80 31.28 10.54
CA MET A 1 6.96 30.34 9.77
C MET A 1 7.35 28.92 10.17
N THR A 2 6.66 28.33 11.14
CA THR A 2 6.90 26.93 11.51
C THR A 2 6.53 26.07 10.30
N ALA A 3 7.48 25.34 9.74
CA ALA A 3 7.18 24.35 8.71
C ALA A 3 6.20 23.34 9.32
N GLU A 4 4.93 23.40 8.92
CA GLU A 4 3.92 22.47 9.41
C GLU A 4 4.30 21.06 8.97
N THR A 5 4.67 20.23 9.95
CA THR A 5 4.98 18.84 9.71
C THR A 5 3.72 18.09 9.29
N MET A 6 3.87 17.10 8.42
CA MET A 6 2.80 16.22 7.98
C MET A 6 2.14 15.51 9.18
N ALA A 7 2.92 15.15 10.20
CA ALA A 7 2.38 14.60 11.45
C ALA A 7 1.48 15.59 12.20
N ALA A 8 1.86 16.89 12.27
CA ALA A 8 1.01 17.92 12.85
C ALA A 8 -0.27 18.10 12.04
N LYS A 9 -0.16 18.12 10.71
CA LYS A 9 -1.31 18.21 9.79
C LYS A 9 -2.27 17.04 9.94
N ALA A 10 -1.75 15.81 10.06
CA ALA A 10 -2.54 14.62 10.31
C ALA A 10 -3.32 14.73 11.64
N LYS A 11 -2.64 15.17 12.71
CA LYS A 11 -3.26 15.33 14.02
C LYS A 11 -4.37 16.38 14.03
N ILE A 12 -4.20 17.49 13.31
CA ILE A 12 -5.23 18.52 13.15
C ILE A 12 -6.43 18.01 12.35
N ALA A 13 -6.18 17.28 11.25
CA ALA A 13 -7.23 16.82 10.35
C ALA A 13 -8.07 15.66 10.90
N TRP A 14 -7.43 14.76 11.66
CA TRP A 14 -8.07 13.55 12.18
C TRP A 14 -8.43 13.63 13.67
N GLY A 15 -7.79 14.52 14.44
CA GLY A 15 -8.09 14.69 15.86
C GLY A 15 -7.91 13.41 16.67
N ALA A 16 -8.96 13.03 17.42
CA ALA A 16 -8.98 11.83 18.26
C ALA A 16 -9.01 10.53 17.45
N ASP A 17 -9.54 10.55 16.23
CA ASP A 17 -9.73 9.37 15.37
C ASP A 17 -8.55 9.13 14.42
N LEU A 18 -7.34 9.63 14.75
CA LEU A 18 -6.15 9.48 13.91
C LEU A 18 -5.76 8.00 13.76
N PRO A 19 -5.90 7.42 12.56
CA PRO A 19 -5.51 6.04 12.33
C PRO A 19 -4.00 5.87 12.44
N ASP A 20 -3.58 4.71 12.92
CA ASP A 20 -2.17 4.32 13.06
C ASP A 20 -1.41 4.38 11.73
N TYR A 21 -2.01 3.88 10.65
CA TYR A 21 -1.40 3.91 9.32
C TYR A 21 -1.18 5.35 8.81
N VAL A 22 -2.11 6.28 9.09
CA VAL A 22 -1.97 7.70 8.70
C VAL A 22 -0.88 8.38 9.52
N ARG A 23 -0.80 8.08 10.82
CA ARG A 23 0.25 8.60 11.71
C ARG A 23 1.63 8.17 11.23
N GLU A 24 1.79 6.91 10.86
CA GLU A 24 3.07 6.37 10.39
C GLU A 24 3.43 6.94 9.01
N LEU A 25 2.46 7.02 8.10
CA LEU A 25 2.63 7.70 6.81
C LEU A 25 3.11 9.14 6.98
N ALA A 26 2.48 9.89 7.88
CA ALA A 26 2.82 11.29 8.13
C ALA A 26 4.23 11.44 8.72
N ARG A 27 4.60 10.60 9.69
CA ARG A 27 5.95 10.55 10.29
C ARG A 27 7.02 10.23 9.24
N LEU A 28 6.76 9.29 8.34
CA LEU A 28 7.69 8.94 7.27
C LEU A 28 7.78 10.02 6.21
N ALA A 29 6.67 10.71 5.90
CA ALA A 29 6.67 11.85 5.01
C ALA A 29 7.48 13.03 5.57
N ASP A 30 7.51 13.22 6.89
CA ASP A 30 8.34 14.23 7.58
C ASP A 30 9.83 13.91 7.52
N ASN A 31 10.22 12.65 7.70
CA ASN A 31 11.63 12.22 7.64
C ASN A 31 12.16 12.12 6.20
N GLN A 32 11.27 11.97 5.22
CA GLN A 32 11.63 11.84 3.82
C GLN A 32 10.89 12.91 3.00
N SER A 33 10.11 12.47 2.02
CA SER A 33 9.20 13.31 1.25
C SER A 33 7.95 12.50 0.88
N LEU A 34 6.84 13.19 0.66
CA LEU A 34 5.61 12.59 0.13
C LEU A 34 5.84 11.85 -1.20
N ASN A 35 6.74 12.34 -2.04
CA ASN A 35 7.07 11.71 -3.33
C ASN A 35 7.82 10.39 -3.13
N SER A 36 8.74 10.31 -2.17
CA SER A 36 9.42 9.06 -1.82
C SER A 36 8.44 8.05 -1.23
N CYS A 37 7.56 8.50 -0.34
CA CYS A 37 6.51 7.65 0.23
C CYS A 37 5.54 7.14 -0.85
N ALA A 38 5.10 8.00 -1.75
CA ALA A 38 4.27 7.67 -2.91
C ALA A 38 4.86 6.57 -3.77
N LYS A 39 6.15 6.71 -4.14
CA LYS A 39 6.88 5.69 -4.90
C LYS A 39 6.94 4.36 -4.16
N ARG A 40 7.19 4.39 -2.85
CA ARG A 40 7.31 3.19 -2.01
C ARG A 40 5.97 2.47 -1.80
N ILE A 41 4.87 3.22 -1.72
CA ILE A 41 3.51 2.69 -1.48
C ILE A 41 2.82 2.32 -2.80
N GLY A 42 3.30 2.83 -3.94
CA GLY A 42 2.66 2.64 -5.25
C GLY A 42 1.39 3.46 -5.43
N LEU A 43 1.27 4.58 -4.70
CA LEU A 43 0.15 5.53 -4.76
C LEU A 43 0.63 6.91 -5.18
N SER A 44 -0.30 7.76 -5.63
CA SER A 44 0.08 9.14 -5.99
C SER A 44 0.38 9.98 -4.74
N PRO A 45 1.34 10.93 -4.81
CA PRO A 45 1.62 11.86 -3.71
C PRO A 45 0.38 12.67 -3.30
N ALA A 46 -0.48 13.01 -4.27
CA ALA A 46 -1.75 13.68 -4.03
C ALA A 46 -2.72 12.82 -3.20
N THR A 47 -2.82 11.52 -3.49
CA THR A 47 -3.62 10.57 -2.70
C THR A 47 -3.15 10.51 -1.25
N LEU A 48 -1.83 10.43 -1.03
CA LEU A 48 -1.26 10.39 0.32
C LEU A 48 -1.48 11.70 1.07
N SER A 49 -1.26 12.85 0.42
CA SER A 49 -1.49 14.18 1.00
C SER A 49 -2.96 14.40 1.38
N GLN A 50 -3.90 13.98 0.53
CA GLN A 50 -5.33 14.03 0.83
C GLN A 50 -5.73 13.08 1.96
N THR A 51 -5.08 11.92 2.06
CA THR A 51 -5.32 10.96 3.15
C THR A 51 -4.83 11.51 4.49
N ILE A 52 -3.62 12.08 4.52
CA ILE A 52 -3.08 12.78 5.70
C ILE A 52 -4.01 13.92 6.13
N SER A 53 -4.58 14.65 5.17
CA SER A 53 -5.47 15.78 5.43
C SER A 53 -6.94 15.39 5.67
N ASN A 54 -7.26 14.09 5.77
CA ASN A 54 -8.62 13.56 5.91
C ASN A 54 -9.62 14.09 4.86
N ARG A 55 -9.15 14.29 3.62
CA ARG A 55 -9.94 14.84 2.50
C ARG A 55 -10.06 13.89 1.32
N TYR A 56 -9.45 12.71 1.39
CA TYR A 56 -9.45 11.76 0.28
C TYR A 56 -10.86 11.14 0.11
N PRO A 57 -11.57 11.41 -0.99
CA PRO A 57 -12.94 10.92 -1.21
C PRO A 57 -12.97 9.48 -1.74
N GLY A 58 -11.82 8.90 -2.03
CA GLY A 58 -11.70 7.56 -2.60
C GLY A 58 -11.75 6.45 -1.55
N ASN A 59 -11.36 5.25 -1.97
CA ASN A 59 -11.37 4.08 -1.10
C ASN A 59 -10.23 4.14 -0.07
N GLN A 60 -10.54 4.60 1.14
CA GLN A 60 -9.58 4.66 2.24
C GLN A 60 -9.02 3.30 2.64
N LYS A 61 -9.81 2.21 2.59
CA LYS A 61 -9.31 0.85 2.90
C LYS A 61 -8.19 0.41 1.95
N LYS A 62 -8.22 0.86 0.69
CA LYS A 62 -7.15 0.60 -0.28
C LYS A 62 -5.86 1.33 0.11
N VAL A 63 -5.98 2.58 0.58
CA VAL A 63 -4.82 3.37 1.03
C VAL A 63 -4.24 2.75 2.30
N GLU A 64 -5.11 2.39 3.26
CA GLU A 64 -4.70 1.70 4.48
C GLU A 64 -3.92 0.41 4.18
N ALA A 65 -4.46 -0.50 3.36
CA ALA A 65 -3.78 -1.75 3.04
C ALA A 65 -2.43 -1.53 2.32
N ALA A 66 -2.33 -0.52 1.47
CA ALA A 66 -1.08 -0.17 0.79
C ALA A 66 -0.06 0.43 1.77
N VAL A 67 -0.48 1.33 2.65
CA VAL A 67 0.38 1.97 3.66
C VAL A 67 0.86 0.95 4.69
N ARG A 68 -0.03 0.14 5.25
CA ARG A 68 0.32 -0.95 6.17
C ARG A 68 1.32 -1.91 5.51
N GLY A 69 1.06 -2.29 4.27
CA GLY A 69 1.93 -3.20 3.55
C GLY A 69 3.31 -2.67 3.15
N ALA A 70 3.42 -1.37 2.89
CA ALA A 70 4.67 -0.73 2.44
C ALA A 70 5.50 -0.13 3.58
N LEU A 71 4.85 0.35 4.64
CA LEU A 71 5.49 1.12 5.72
C LEU A 71 5.56 0.36 7.03
N MET A 72 4.53 -0.41 7.39
CA MET A 72 4.46 -1.07 8.70
C MET A 72 5.09 -2.47 8.75
N GLY A 73 5.78 -2.88 7.67
CA GLY A 73 6.51 -4.14 7.63
C GLY A 73 5.61 -5.37 7.70
N GLU A 74 4.32 -5.23 7.39
CA GLU A 74 3.38 -6.35 7.35
C GLU A 74 3.92 -7.45 6.42
N THR A 75 4.17 -8.64 6.95
CA THR A 75 4.53 -9.81 6.16
C THR A 75 3.28 -10.63 5.87
N VAL A 76 3.27 -11.29 4.71
CA VAL A 76 2.21 -12.20 4.30
C VAL A 76 2.83 -13.50 3.84
N VAL A 77 2.12 -14.60 4.07
CA VAL A 77 2.54 -15.92 3.61
C VAL A 77 1.99 -16.15 2.20
N CYS A 78 2.86 -15.97 1.20
CA CYS A 78 2.54 -16.30 -0.18
C CYS A 78 2.58 -17.82 -0.37
N PRO A 79 1.56 -18.45 -0.98
CA PRO A 79 1.55 -19.90 -1.22
C PRO A 79 2.68 -20.39 -2.15
N ILE A 80 3.33 -19.49 -2.90
CA ILE A 80 4.42 -19.81 -3.83
C ILE A 80 5.79 -19.33 -3.32
N LEU A 81 5.86 -18.14 -2.72
CA LEU A 81 7.12 -17.49 -2.33
C LEU A 81 7.43 -17.61 -0.83
N GLY A 82 6.52 -18.18 -0.03
CA GLY A 82 6.66 -18.24 1.43
C GLY A 82 6.40 -16.88 2.09
N GLU A 83 7.03 -16.64 3.23
CA GLU A 83 6.90 -15.37 3.94
C GLU A 83 7.58 -14.24 3.16
N ILE A 84 6.77 -13.27 2.72
CA ILE A 84 7.24 -12.11 1.98
C ILE A 84 6.65 -10.84 2.58
N GLY A 85 7.37 -9.72 2.44
CA GLY A 85 6.79 -8.42 2.76
C GLY A 85 5.54 -8.15 1.92
N ARG A 86 4.51 -7.55 2.52
CA ARG A 86 3.26 -7.21 1.84
C ARG A 86 3.49 -6.33 0.61
N HIS A 87 4.46 -5.41 0.65
CA HIS A 87 4.91 -4.66 -0.53
C HIS A 87 5.36 -5.56 -1.68
N ILE A 88 6.19 -6.58 -1.41
CA ILE A 88 6.62 -7.58 -2.40
C ILE A 88 5.39 -8.32 -2.95
N CYS A 89 4.47 -8.72 -2.08
CA CYS A 89 3.22 -9.36 -2.50
C CYS A 89 2.41 -8.49 -3.47
N LEU A 90 2.27 -7.18 -3.20
CA LEU A 90 1.57 -6.24 -4.08
C LEU A 90 2.29 -6.06 -5.42
N ASP A 91 3.63 -5.94 -5.40
CA ASP A 91 4.45 -5.86 -6.60
C ASP A 91 4.29 -7.09 -7.49
N TRP A 92 4.22 -8.28 -6.89
CA TRP A 92 3.98 -9.53 -7.60
C TRP A 92 2.58 -9.59 -8.23
N GLN A 93 1.56 -9.04 -7.56
CA GLN A 93 0.18 -8.98 -8.10
C GLN A 93 0.06 -8.04 -9.31
N GLY A 94 0.76 -6.90 -9.28
CA GLY A 94 0.75 -5.91 -10.35
C GLY A 94 1.55 -6.28 -11.61
N LYS A 95 2.41 -7.30 -11.53
CA LYS A 95 3.24 -7.72 -12.66
C LYS A 95 2.40 -8.37 -13.78
N PRO A 96 2.69 -8.07 -15.07
CA PRO A 96 2.03 -8.73 -16.20
C PRO A 96 2.44 -10.21 -16.29
N ARG A 97 1.59 -11.00 -16.95
CA ARG A 97 1.84 -12.43 -17.19
C ARG A 97 3.15 -12.58 -17.96
N ALA A 98 4.05 -13.40 -17.44
CA ALA A 98 5.30 -13.76 -18.11
C ALA A 98 5.38 -15.29 -18.20
N VAL A 99 5.34 -15.80 -19.43
CA VAL A 99 5.40 -17.26 -19.72
C VAL A 99 6.83 -17.80 -19.72
N THR A 100 7.83 -16.94 -19.79
CA THR A 100 9.26 -17.30 -19.82
C THR A 100 9.84 -17.64 -18.43
N ASN A 101 9.08 -17.45 -17.35
CA ASN A 101 9.53 -17.73 -15.99
C ASN A 101 8.44 -18.49 -15.22
N ALA A 102 8.76 -19.72 -14.81
CA ALA A 102 7.84 -20.63 -14.13
C ALA A 102 7.32 -20.05 -12.80
N ILE A 103 8.21 -19.46 -11.98
CA ILE A 103 7.83 -18.83 -10.71
C ILE A 103 6.86 -17.67 -10.97
N ARG A 104 7.16 -16.81 -11.95
CA ARG A 104 6.26 -15.69 -12.30
C ARG A 104 4.89 -16.19 -12.75
N SER A 105 4.83 -17.27 -13.52
CA SER A 105 3.57 -17.88 -13.95
C SER A 105 2.79 -18.47 -12.77
N GLN A 106 3.45 -19.14 -11.83
CA GLN A 106 2.82 -19.72 -10.65
C GLN A 106 2.25 -18.63 -9.72
N VAL A 107 3.03 -17.61 -9.40
CA VAL A 107 2.57 -16.47 -8.58
C VAL A 107 1.42 -15.74 -9.27
N TYR A 108 1.53 -15.48 -10.58
CA TYR A 108 0.47 -14.82 -11.36
C TYR A 108 -0.87 -15.55 -11.27
N ARG A 109 -0.86 -16.88 -11.38
CA ARG A 109 -2.05 -17.74 -11.26
C ARG A 109 -2.57 -17.73 -9.84
N ALA A 110 -1.73 -18.01 -8.84
CA ALA A 110 -2.13 -18.04 -7.43
C ALA A 110 -2.80 -16.72 -6.99
N CYS A 111 -2.27 -15.57 -7.44
CA CYS A 111 -2.89 -14.28 -7.16
C CYS A 111 -4.27 -14.09 -7.80
N ARG A 112 -4.60 -14.77 -8.90
CA ARG A 112 -5.89 -14.63 -9.62
C ARG A 112 -6.87 -15.77 -9.32
N ASP A 113 -6.40 -16.83 -8.67
CA ASP A 113 -7.13 -18.05 -8.35
C ASP A 113 -7.65 -18.07 -6.89
N GLY A 114 -7.83 -16.89 -6.29
CA GLY A 114 -8.45 -16.77 -4.96
C GLY A 114 -7.49 -16.68 -3.77
N CYS A 115 -6.24 -16.25 -3.99
CA CYS A 115 -5.33 -15.95 -2.88
C CYS A 115 -5.97 -14.96 -1.86
N PRO A 116 -5.92 -15.26 -0.54
CA PRO A 116 -6.58 -14.45 0.49
C PRO A 116 -5.97 -13.04 0.63
N HIS A 117 -4.72 -12.86 0.19
CA HIS A 117 -4.02 -11.58 0.17
C HIS A 117 -4.13 -10.85 -1.17
N SER A 118 -4.83 -11.43 -2.13
CA SER A 118 -5.02 -10.84 -3.46
C SER A 118 -6.10 -9.77 -3.44
N TYR A 119 -5.75 -8.57 -3.92
CA TYR A 119 -6.73 -7.50 -4.14
C TYR A 119 -7.24 -7.47 -5.59
N LEU A 120 -6.74 -8.37 -6.45
CA LEU A 120 -7.17 -8.44 -7.84
C LEU A 120 -8.60 -8.99 -7.89
N ARG A 121 -9.51 -8.26 -8.54
CA ARG A 121 -10.84 -8.77 -8.85
C ARG A 121 -10.66 -10.08 -9.63
N ARG A 122 -11.29 -11.17 -9.18
CA ARG A 122 -11.29 -12.45 -9.91
C ARG A 122 -11.67 -12.19 -11.37
N THR A 123 -10.70 -12.29 -12.26
CA THR A 123 -10.96 -12.41 -13.69
C THR A 123 -11.17 -13.88 -13.95
N SER A 124 -12.43 -14.30 -13.86
CA SER A 124 -12.89 -15.57 -14.40
C SER A 124 -12.71 -15.52 -15.91
N ASN A 125 -11.58 -16.05 -16.41
CA ASN A 125 -11.51 -16.46 -17.80
C ASN A 125 -11.80 -17.96 -17.81
N ALA A 126 -13.03 -18.27 -18.26
CA ALA A 126 -13.36 -19.54 -18.89
C ALA A 126 -12.46 -19.77 -20.13
#